data_AF-D9VZY2-F1
#
_entry.id   AF-D9VZY2-F1
#
_cell.length_a   1.000
_cell.length_b   1.000
_cell.length_c   1.000
_cell.angle_alpha   90.00
_cell.angle_beta   90.00
_cell.angle_gamma   90.00
#
_symmetry.space_group_name_H-M   'P 1'
#
loop_
_entity.id
_entity.type
_entity.pdbx_description
1 polymer ?
#
loop_
_entity_poly.entity_id
_entity_poly.type
_entity_poly.pdbx_seq_one_letter_code
_entity_poly.pdbx_strand_id
1 'polypeptide(L)'
;MTTHLPTCSCCGDALDDERRIDFGFNLPDAALGLPGEALLPLGVRALLRVDGVGSFIRCLLPVRLSHDTELVLGAWVEVDDSTLRRAHELWEEPGYADFSFTGTFANLIQPWGDDLLGAEVTTRVADPDELPVVTGVRHPVAARVLTEVWDRDEVLSRFPYPLPVDVRTDLGDHWSVVRTAGLTAGFADGYDRFTAPDRTAAVSLKLDDVPGRPPADFLTALLSGAPDTRPAQRLREELPDGGLRYAFWLTPQDHGRPRHEFYGFTLHPSGSGAGIFCTHEDPATLDWAQRTWRSLTYDGVS
;
A
#
# COMPACT_ATOMS: atom_id res chain seq x y z
N MET A 1 10.49 18.80 9.36
CA MET A 1 9.60 17.63 9.39
C MET A 1 8.29 18.09 8.76
N THR A 2 8.14 17.91 7.45
CA THR A 2 6.89 18.21 6.77
C THR A 2 6.10 16.91 6.78
N THR A 3 5.24 16.75 7.80
CA THR A 3 4.21 15.72 7.78
C THR A 3 3.34 16.01 6.57
N HIS A 4 3.43 15.18 5.53
CA HIS A 4 2.44 15.17 4.47
C HIS A 4 1.15 14.68 5.14
N LEU A 5 0.27 15.62 5.50
CA LEU A 5 -1.06 15.27 5.97
C LEU A 5 -1.74 14.45 4.86
N PRO A 6 -2.38 13.32 5.21
CA PRO A 6 -3.16 12.59 4.22
C PRO A 6 -4.20 13.52 3.61
N THR A 7 -4.48 13.38 2.32
CA THR A 7 -5.48 14.18 1.63
C THR A 7 -6.71 13.35 1.32
N CYS A 8 -7.89 13.96 1.45
CA CYS A 8 -9.18 13.34 1.18
C CYS A 8 -9.26 12.88 -0.29
N SER A 9 -9.72 11.65 -0.51
CA SER A 9 -9.86 11.08 -1.85
C SER A 9 -11.08 11.58 -2.65
N CYS A 10 -11.99 12.28 -1.97
CA CYS A 10 -13.15 12.97 -2.55
C CYS A 10 -12.76 14.36 -3.10
N CYS A 11 -12.17 15.22 -2.26
CA CYS A 11 -11.91 16.64 -2.58
C CYS A 11 -10.43 17.02 -2.67
N GLY A 12 -9.51 16.23 -2.10
CA GLY A 12 -8.07 16.51 -2.07
C GLY A 12 -7.58 17.37 -0.90
N ASP A 13 -8.46 17.74 0.04
CA ASP A 13 -8.11 18.54 1.22
C ASP A 13 -7.35 17.73 2.28
N ALA A 14 -6.55 18.39 3.11
CA ALA A 14 -5.84 17.71 4.20
C ALA A 14 -6.85 17.13 5.23
N LEU A 15 -6.63 15.88 5.63
CA LEU A 15 -7.40 15.22 6.67
C LEU A 15 -6.87 15.66 8.05
N ASP A 16 -7.80 16.01 8.93
CA ASP A 16 -7.51 16.41 10.31
C ASP A 16 -7.28 15.22 11.25
N ASP A 17 -7.59 13.99 10.83
CA ASP A 17 -7.50 12.78 11.65
C ASP A 17 -6.51 11.75 11.09
N GLU A 18 -5.39 11.54 11.80
CA GLU A 18 -4.39 10.52 11.48
C GLU A 18 -4.93 9.08 11.57
N ARG A 19 -6.10 8.86 12.21
CA ARG A 19 -6.78 7.57 12.30
C ARG A 19 -7.66 7.26 11.10
N ARG A 20 -7.88 8.23 10.20
CA ARG A 20 -8.62 8.03 8.96
C ARG A 20 -7.71 8.09 7.76
N ILE A 21 -7.78 7.07 6.92
CA ILE A 21 -7.04 6.98 5.66
C ILE A 21 -8.07 6.98 4.54
N ASP A 22 -8.11 8.04 3.74
CA ASP A 22 -8.93 8.08 2.53
C ASP A 22 -8.11 7.65 1.32
N PHE A 23 -8.61 6.67 0.58
CA PHE A 23 -7.98 6.18 -0.66
C PHE A 23 -9.01 6.07 -1.77
N GLY A 24 -8.73 6.60 -2.95
CA GLY A 24 -9.69 6.68 -4.04
C GLY A 24 -9.22 6.01 -5.32
N PHE A 25 -10.06 5.14 -5.87
CA PHE A 25 -9.92 4.64 -7.24
C PHE A 25 -10.39 5.71 -8.22
N ASN A 26 -9.57 5.95 -9.26
CA ASN A 26 -9.87 6.97 -10.27
C ASN A 26 -10.94 6.51 -11.26
N LEU A 27 -11.02 5.22 -11.54
CA LEU A 27 -11.92 4.61 -12.53
C LEU A 27 -12.43 3.25 -12.01
N PRO A 28 -13.59 2.77 -12.49
CA PRO A 28 -13.98 1.37 -12.35
C PRO A 28 -13.01 0.49 -13.13
N ASP A 29 -12.82 -0.76 -12.71
CA ASP A 29 -11.82 -1.65 -13.31
C ASP A 29 -12.12 -1.94 -14.78
N ALA A 30 -13.41 -2.07 -15.14
CA ALA A 30 -13.85 -2.27 -16.52
C ALA A 30 -13.50 -1.11 -17.46
N ALA A 31 -13.14 0.06 -16.92
CA ALA A 31 -12.71 1.22 -17.70
C ALA A 31 -11.18 1.37 -17.79
N LEU A 32 -10.41 0.55 -17.07
CA LEU A 32 -8.95 0.63 -17.09
C LEU A 32 -8.41 0.22 -18.47
N GLY A 33 -7.54 1.06 -19.04
CA GLY A 33 -6.91 0.82 -20.33
C GLY A 33 -7.81 1.13 -21.55
N LEU A 34 -9.07 1.52 -21.34
CA LEU A 34 -9.91 2.05 -22.41
C LEU A 34 -9.43 3.44 -22.83
N PRO A 35 -9.63 3.81 -24.11
CA PRO A 35 -9.24 5.12 -24.58
C PRO A 35 -10.15 6.21 -23.98
N GLY A 36 -9.61 7.42 -23.82
CA GLY A 36 -10.26 8.49 -23.06
C GLY A 36 -11.63 8.90 -23.62
N GLU A 37 -11.83 8.78 -24.94
CA GLU A 37 -13.11 9.05 -25.60
C GLU A 37 -14.24 8.10 -25.21
N ALA A 38 -13.93 6.90 -24.70
CA ALA A 38 -14.92 5.97 -24.16
C ALA A 38 -15.42 6.40 -22.77
N LEU A 39 -14.67 7.26 -22.08
CA LEU A 39 -15.03 7.78 -20.76
C LEU A 39 -15.87 9.04 -20.94
N LEU A 40 -17.12 8.99 -20.47
CA LEU A 40 -18.09 10.08 -20.59
C LEU A 40 -18.47 10.60 -19.19
N PRO A 41 -17.68 11.53 -18.60
CA PRO A 41 -18.03 12.19 -17.34
C PRO A 41 -19.29 13.05 -17.50
N LEU A 42 -20.16 13.05 -16.48
CA LEU A 42 -21.44 13.78 -16.52
C LEU A 42 -21.41 15.13 -15.79
N GLY A 43 -20.28 15.84 -15.83
CA GLY A 43 -20.09 17.14 -15.13
C GLY A 43 -19.93 17.02 -13.61
N VAL A 44 -20.41 15.92 -13.02
CA VAL A 44 -20.16 15.52 -11.63
C VAL A 44 -19.07 14.47 -11.60
N ARG A 45 -17.98 14.70 -10.84
CA ARG A 45 -16.82 13.78 -10.80
C ARG A 45 -17.14 12.38 -10.28
N ALA A 46 -18.26 12.23 -9.57
CA ALA A 46 -18.75 10.96 -9.04
C ALA A 46 -19.61 10.17 -10.03
N LEU A 47 -19.95 10.73 -11.20
CA LEU A 47 -20.83 10.11 -12.18
C LEU A 47 -20.06 9.86 -13.48
N LEU A 48 -20.03 8.60 -13.92
CA LEU A 48 -19.30 8.19 -15.09
C LEU A 48 -20.16 7.28 -15.95
N ARG A 49 -20.23 7.57 -17.24
CA ARG A 49 -20.66 6.59 -18.25
C ARG A 49 -19.44 6.13 -19.03
N VAL A 50 -19.39 4.85 -19.36
CA VAL A 50 -18.34 4.26 -20.17
C VAL A 50 -19.00 3.60 -21.38
N ASP A 51 -18.67 4.10 -22.58
CA ASP A 51 -19.30 3.64 -23.82
C ASP A 51 -19.05 2.15 -24.05
N GLY A 52 -20.11 1.42 -24.39
CA GLY A 52 -20.08 -0.04 -24.54
C GLY A 52 -19.86 -0.85 -23.26
N VAL A 53 -19.73 -0.22 -22.09
CA VAL A 53 -19.49 -0.91 -20.81
C VAL A 53 -20.66 -0.71 -19.84
N GLY A 54 -20.97 0.53 -19.46
CA GLY A 54 -22.00 0.76 -18.45
C GLY A 54 -22.00 2.15 -17.81
N SER A 55 -22.77 2.26 -16.74
CA SER A 55 -22.99 3.49 -15.97
C SER A 55 -22.53 3.28 -14.53
N PHE A 56 -21.79 4.23 -13.97
CA PHE A 56 -21.11 4.06 -12.69
C PHE A 56 -21.29 5.28 -11.79
N ILE A 57 -21.51 5.03 -10.51
CA ILE A 57 -21.56 6.04 -9.45
C ILE A 57 -20.44 5.76 -8.45
N ARG A 58 -19.65 6.78 -8.13
CA ARG A 58 -18.58 6.71 -7.12
C ARG A 58 -19.20 6.78 -5.72
N CYS A 59 -18.77 5.87 -4.86
CA CYS A 59 -19.26 5.67 -3.51
C CYS A 59 -18.10 5.51 -2.52
N LEU A 60 -18.37 5.69 -1.22
CA LEU A 60 -17.43 5.39 -0.14
C LEU A 60 -17.68 3.99 0.42
N LEU A 61 -16.62 3.22 0.55
CA LEU A 61 -16.61 1.94 1.25
C LEU A 61 -15.78 2.10 2.54
N PRO A 62 -16.42 2.24 3.70
CA PRO A 62 -15.72 2.32 4.98
C PRO A 62 -15.28 0.92 5.43
N VAL A 63 -14.03 0.81 5.88
CA VAL A 63 -13.42 -0.42 6.39
C VAL A 63 -12.79 -0.14 7.74
N ARG A 64 -13.17 -0.93 8.75
CA ARG A 64 -12.59 -0.84 10.08
C ARG A 64 -11.32 -1.68 10.15
N LEU A 65 -10.23 -1.05 10.57
CA LEU A 65 -8.93 -1.69 10.74
C LEU A 65 -8.54 -1.78 12.23
N SER A 66 -7.60 -2.66 12.54
CA SER A 66 -7.00 -2.78 13.88
C SER A 66 -6.34 -1.45 14.28
N HIS A 67 -6.14 -1.27 15.59
CA HIS A 67 -5.58 -0.02 16.16
C HIS A 67 -6.47 1.22 15.97
N ASP A 68 -7.80 1.04 15.94
CA ASP A 68 -8.77 2.14 15.85
C ASP A 68 -8.55 3.02 14.60
N THR A 69 -8.14 2.39 13.50
CA THR A 69 -7.93 3.05 12.21
C THR A 69 -9.10 2.77 11.28
N GLU A 70 -9.59 3.78 10.57
CA GLU A 70 -10.59 3.66 9.53
C GLU A 70 -9.95 3.88 8.15
N LEU A 71 -10.21 2.97 7.23
CA LEU A 71 -9.86 3.12 5.81
C LEU A 71 -11.14 3.38 5.03
N VAL A 72 -11.22 4.52 4.35
CA VAL A 72 -12.37 4.89 3.52
C VAL A 72 -11.96 4.84 2.05
N LEU A 73 -12.58 3.92 1.32
CA LEU A 73 -12.26 3.64 -0.06
C LEU A 73 -13.28 4.31 -0.99
N GLY A 74 -12.84 5.27 -1.80
CA GLY A 74 -13.63 5.81 -2.91
C GLY A 74 -13.63 4.82 -4.08
N ALA A 75 -14.71 4.05 -4.23
CA ALA A 75 -14.85 2.99 -5.23
C ALA A 75 -16.08 3.22 -6.13
N TRP A 76 -16.14 2.52 -7.25
CA TRP A 76 -17.22 2.64 -8.23
C TRP A 76 -18.24 1.51 -8.08
N VAL A 77 -19.50 1.86 -8.24
CA VAL A 77 -20.63 0.93 -8.30
C VAL A 77 -21.29 1.07 -9.66
N GLU A 78 -21.35 -0.03 -10.40
CA GLU A 78 -22.10 -0.12 -11.65
C GLU A 78 -23.61 -0.09 -11.35
N VAL A 79 -24.34 0.73 -12.10
CA VAL A 79 -25.77 0.94 -11.98
C VAL A 79 -26.41 0.96 -13.35
N ASP A 80 -27.73 0.81 -13.40
CA ASP A 80 -28.47 1.05 -14.65
C ASP A 80 -28.49 2.55 -15.02
N ASP A 81 -28.75 2.80 -16.31
CA ASP A 81 -28.83 4.14 -16.89
C ASP A 81 -29.91 5.05 -16.29
N SER A 82 -30.98 4.48 -15.73
CA SER A 82 -32.02 5.28 -15.09
C SER A 82 -31.60 5.75 -13.70
N THR A 83 -30.90 4.90 -12.96
CA THR A 83 -30.28 5.23 -11.68
C THR A 83 -29.20 6.30 -11.84
N LEU A 84 -28.33 6.18 -12.85
CA LEU A 84 -27.32 7.21 -13.12
C LEU A 84 -27.94 8.57 -13.46
N ARG A 85 -28.98 8.59 -14.32
CA ARG A 85 -29.71 9.82 -14.65
C ARG A 85 -30.37 10.43 -13.42
N ARG A 86 -30.99 9.60 -12.57
CA ARG A 86 -31.60 10.06 -11.33
C ARG A 86 -30.57 10.66 -10.37
N ALA A 87 -29.40 10.05 -10.24
CA ALA A 87 -28.31 10.58 -9.44
C ALA A 87 -27.86 11.95 -9.98
N HIS A 88 -27.71 12.09 -11.30
CA HIS A 88 -27.34 13.36 -11.94
C HIS A 88 -28.37 14.48 -11.69
N GLU A 89 -29.67 14.18 -11.81
CA GLU A 89 -30.75 15.13 -11.53
C GLU A 89 -30.79 15.58 -10.07
N LEU A 90 -30.43 14.70 -9.14
CA LEU A 90 -30.50 14.97 -7.71
C LEU A 90 -29.23 15.62 -7.15
N TRP A 91 -28.08 15.50 -7.82
CA TRP A 91 -26.77 15.70 -7.19
C TRP A 91 -26.56 17.05 -6.49
N GLU A 92 -27.07 18.13 -7.07
CA GLU A 92 -27.00 19.49 -6.49
C GLU A 92 -28.32 19.93 -5.84
N GLU A 93 -29.29 19.02 -5.75
CA GLU A 93 -30.63 19.28 -5.23
C GLU A 93 -30.78 18.72 -3.81
N PRO A 94 -31.66 19.30 -2.97
CA PRO A 94 -31.90 18.80 -1.61
C PRO A 94 -32.32 17.32 -1.55
N GLY A 95 -32.89 16.79 -2.62
CA GLY A 95 -33.27 15.38 -2.72
C GLY A 95 -32.09 14.40 -2.77
N TYR A 96 -30.85 14.88 -2.93
CA TYR A 96 -29.65 14.06 -2.81
C TYR A 96 -29.51 13.41 -1.43
N ALA A 97 -29.88 14.12 -0.35
CA ALA A 97 -29.74 13.63 1.02
C ALA A 97 -30.50 12.32 1.28
N ASP A 98 -31.61 12.09 0.57
CA ASP A 98 -32.43 10.88 0.69
C ASP A 98 -32.09 9.83 -0.39
N PHE A 99 -31.11 10.11 -1.26
CA PHE A 99 -30.77 9.25 -2.37
C PHE A 99 -30.13 7.94 -1.88
N SER A 100 -30.66 6.83 -2.40
CA SER A 100 -30.15 5.49 -2.18
C SER A 100 -30.39 4.64 -3.40
N PHE A 101 -29.49 3.69 -3.64
CA PHE A 101 -29.59 2.80 -4.79
C PHE A 101 -28.94 1.45 -4.49
N THR A 102 -29.13 0.52 -5.43
CA THR A 102 -28.44 -0.77 -5.45
C THR A 102 -27.69 -0.87 -6.77
N GLY A 103 -26.54 -1.53 -6.75
CA GLY A 103 -25.73 -1.75 -7.94
C GLY A 103 -24.69 -2.82 -7.70
N THR A 104 -23.75 -2.95 -8.64
CA THR A 104 -22.70 -3.97 -8.61
C THR A 104 -21.35 -3.32 -8.34
N PHE A 105 -20.61 -3.80 -7.33
CA PHE A 105 -19.30 -3.23 -7.02
C PHE A 105 -18.30 -3.45 -8.16
N ALA A 106 -17.60 -2.41 -8.59
CA ALA A 106 -16.88 -2.37 -9.87
C ALA A 106 -15.36 -2.16 -9.75
N ASN A 107 -14.80 -2.26 -8.55
CA ASN A 107 -13.35 -2.22 -8.33
C ASN A 107 -12.86 -3.51 -7.66
N LEU A 108 -11.73 -4.04 -8.12
CA LEU A 108 -11.01 -5.13 -7.50
C LEU A 108 -10.14 -4.55 -6.38
N ILE A 109 -10.48 -4.87 -5.13
CA ILE A 109 -9.81 -4.32 -3.96
C ILE A 109 -9.28 -5.45 -3.10
N GLN A 110 -7.96 -5.63 -3.08
CA GLN A 110 -7.32 -6.59 -2.18
C GLN A 110 -7.43 -6.12 -0.71
N PRO A 111 -7.61 -7.04 0.26
CA PRO A 111 -7.58 -8.50 0.12
C PRO A 111 -8.93 -9.13 -0.28
N TRP A 112 -10.00 -8.35 -0.45
CA TRP A 112 -11.36 -8.89 -0.70
C TRP A 112 -11.62 -9.28 -2.16
N GLY A 113 -10.88 -8.68 -3.10
CA GLY A 113 -10.76 -9.02 -4.51
C GLY A 113 -12.03 -9.59 -5.12
N ASP A 114 -11.96 -10.88 -5.46
CA ASP A 114 -12.97 -11.62 -6.21
C ASP A 114 -14.31 -11.76 -5.48
N ASP A 115 -14.32 -11.70 -4.15
CA ASP A 115 -15.56 -11.79 -3.36
C ASP A 115 -16.34 -10.47 -3.38
N LEU A 116 -15.64 -9.34 -3.52
CA LEU A 116 -16.24 -8.01 -3.49
C LEU A 116 -16.53 -7.50 -4.91
N LEU A 117 -15.64 -7.72 -5.86
CA LEU A 117 -15.88 -7.39 -7.27
C LEU A 117 -17.10 -8.15 -7.78
N GLY A 118 -18.06 -7.45 -8.36
CA GLY A 118 -19.29 -8.08 -8.85
C GLY A 118 -20.34 -8.35 -7.78
N ALA A 119 -20.07 -8.07 -6.50
CA ALA A 119 -21.06 -8.20 -5.44
C ALA A 119 -22.15 -7.11 -5.56
N GLU A 120 -23.41 -7.48 -5.36
CA GLU A 120 -24.49 -6.51 -5.25
C GLU A 120 -24.35 -5.72 -3.94
N VAL A 121 -24.38 -4.38 -4.03
CA VAL A 121 -24.23 -3.48 -2.90
C VAL A 121 -25.40 -2.51 -2.80
N THR A 122 -25.75 -2.15 -1.56
CA THR A 122 -26.70 -1.08 -1.27
C THR A 122 -25.95 0.15 -0.81
N THR A 123 -26.27 1.29 -1.39
CA THR A 123 -25.63 2.58 -1.12
C THR A 123 -26.67 3.60 -0.64
N ARG A 124 -26.24 4.52 0.21
CA ARG A 124 -27.08 5.61 0.73
C ARG A 124 -26.23 6.85 0.98
N VAL A 125 -26.77 8.01 0.67
CA VAL A 125 -26.20 9.29 1.11
C VAL A 125 -26.42 9.45 2.62
N ALA A 126 -25.32 9.54 3.38
CA ALA A 126 -25.36 9.77 4.82
C ALA A 126 -25.19 11.26 5.15
N ASP A 127 -24.37 11.95 4.35
CA ASP A 127 -24.12 13.39 4.40
C ASP A 127 -24.29 13.95 2.97
N PRO A 128 -25.14 14.96 2.75
CA PRO A 128 -25.35 15.56 1.43
C PRO A 128 -24.10 16.22 0.83
N ASP A 129 -23.09 16.52 1.63
CA ASP A 129 -21.81 17.09 1.15
C ASP A 129 -20.78 15.99 0.81
N GLU A 130 -21.09 14.71 1.05
CA GLU A 130 -20.23 13.56 0.76
C GLU A 130 -20.77 12.67 -0.38
N LEU A 131 -19.92 11.73 -0.83
CA LEU A 131 -20.32 10.67 -1.75
C LEU A 131 -21.26 9.67 -1.04
N PRO A 132 -22.13 8.96 -1.78
CA PRO A 132 -22.96 7.91 -1.19
C PRO A 132 -22.09 6.83 -0.55
N VAL A 133 -22.50 6.31 0.61
CA VAL A 133 -21.77 5.30 1.37
C VAL A 133 -22.36 3.91 1.11
N VAL A 134 -21.51 2.92 0.91
CA VAL A 134 -21.90 1.50 0.86
C VAL A 134 -22.34 1.07 2.26
N THR A 135 -23.61 0.70 2.40
CA THR A 135 -24.23 0.32 3.70
C THR A 135 -24.58 -1.17 3.77
N GLY A 136 -24.52 -1.88 2.66
CA GLY A 136 -24.75 -3.32 2.61
C GLY A 136 -24.08 -3.97 1.41
N VAL A 137 -23.64 -5.22 1.59
CA VAL A 137 -23.08 -6.07 0.53
C VAL A 137 -23.82 -7.40 0.56
N ARG A 138 -24.43 -7.80 -0.54
CA ARG A 138 -25.13 -9.09 -0.70
C ARG A 138 -24.19 -10.15 -1.26
N HIS A 139 -23.19 -10.48 -0.47
CA HIS A 139 -22.29 -11.60 -0.75
C HIS A 139 -21.86 -12.23 0.59
N PRO A 140 -21.95 -13.57 0.76
CA PRO A 140 -21.74 -14.22 2.06
C PRO A 140 -20.38 -13.91 2.70
N VAL A 141 -19.34 -13.75 1.88
CA VAL A 141 -17.98 -13.47 2.36
C VAL A 141 -17.69 -11.97 2.37
N ALA A 142 -18.02 -11.25 1.30
CA ALA A 142 -17.66 -9.84 1.20
C ALA A 142 -18.47 -8.93 2.14
N ALA A 143 -19.62 -9.37 2.67
CA ALA A 143 -20.33 -8.65 3.73
C ALA A 143 -19.47 -8.42 5.00
N ARG A 144 -18.43 -9.24 5.21
CA ARG A 144 -17.47 -9.08 6.30
C ARG A 144 -16.65 -7.79 6.19
N VAL A 145 -16.51 -7.21 4.99
CA VAL A 145 -15.77 -5.95 4.77
C VAL A 145 -16.33 -4.80 5.62
N LEU A 146 -17.67 -4.74 5.77
CA LEU A 146 -18.35 -3.71 6.55
C LEU A 146 -18.47 -4.07 8.05
N THR A 147 -18.51 -5.36 8.36
CA THR A 147 -18.96 -5.85 9.67
C THR A 147 -17.82 -6.31 10.58
N GLU A 148 -16.64 -6.57 10.05
CA GLU A 148 -15.47 -7.00 10.81
C GLU A 148 -14.42 -5.89 10.98
N VAL A 149 -13.46 -6.15 11.87
CA VAL A 149 -12.24 -5.36 12.02
C VAL A 149 -11.10 -6.16 11.40
N TRP A 150 -10.41 -5.57 10.43
CA TRP A 150 -9.34 -6.22 9.68
C TRP A 150 -7.97 -5.85 10.22
N ASP A 151 -6.96 -6.70 10.03
CA ASP A 151 -5.60 -6.29 10.40
C ASP A 151 -5.14 -5.13 9.50
N ARG A 152 -4.72 -4.04 10.15
CA ARG A 152 -4.30 -2.80 9.48
C ARG A 152 -3.19 -3.05 8.48
N ASP A 153 -2.15 -3.78 8.88
CA ASP A 153 -0.95 -3.94 8.07
C ASP A 153 -1.19 -4.97 6.95
N GLU A 154 -1.96 -6.01 7.22
CA GLU A 154 -2.41 -6.97 6.20
C GLU A 154 -3.20 -6.28 5.07
N VAL A 155 -4.11 -5.37 5.41
CA VAL A 155 -4.91 -4.62 4.42
C VAL A 155 -4.06 -3.56 3.72
N LEU A 156 -3.40 -2.66 4.46
CA LEU A 156 -2.70 -1.52 3.89
C LEU A 156 -1.47 -1.91 3.05
N SER A 157 -0.83 -3.06 3.35
CA SER A 157 0.32 -3.55 2.58
C SER A 157 -0.05 -3.92 1.13
N ARG A 158 -1.33 -4.19 0.84
CA ARG A 158 -1.82 -4.52 -0.52
C ARG A 158 -1.97 -3.32 -1.43
N PHE A 159 -1.92 -2.11 -0.89
CA PHE A 159 -2.03 -0.88 -1.67
C PHE A 159 -0.66 -0.50 -2.25
N PRO A 160 -0.51 -0.45 -3.58
CA PRO A 160 0.78 -0.11 -4.20
C PRO A 160 1.10 1.38 -4.11
N TYR A 161 0.14 2.23 -3.75
CA TYR A 161 0.28 3.69 -3.71
C TYR A 161 0.98 4.19 -2.44
N PRO A 162 1.54 5.42 -2.45
CA PRO A 162 2.13 5.99 -1.25
C PRO A 162 1.05 6.22 -0.18
N LEU A 163 1.30 5.69 1.01
CA LEU A 163 0.43 5.85 2.17
C LEU A 163 0.96 6.91 3.13
N PRO A 164 0.08 7.61 3.86
CA PRO A 164 0.47 8.64 4.84
C PRO A 164 1.12 8.09 6.11
N VAL A 165 1.18 6.76 6.24
CA VAL A 165 1.57 6.05 7.45
C VAL A 165 2.53 4.92 7.14
N ASP A 166 3.32 4.53 8.15
CA ASP A 166 4.15 3.34 8.10
C ASP A 166 3.27 2.08 8.12
N VAL A 167 3.65 1.08 7.33
CA VAL A 167 2.93 -0.18 7.18
C VAL A 167 3.91 -1.34 7.22
N ARG A 168 3.64 -2.36 8.04
CA ARG A 168 4.38 -3.62 7.95
C ARG A 168 3.94 -4.40 6.72
N THR A 169 4.88 -4.68 5.84
CA THR A 169 4.66 -5.42 4.60
C THR A 169 5.23 -6.82 4.78
N ASP A 170 4.39 -7.83 4.53
CA ASP A 170 4.80 -9.22 4.39
C ASP A 170 5.60 -9.40 3.09
N LEU A 171 6.77 -9.99 3.19
CA LEU A 171 7.69 -10.27 2.08
C LEU A 171 7.62 -11.74 1.62
N GLY A 172 6.83 -12.57 2.31
CA GLY A 172 6.86 -14.02 2.15
C GLY A 172 7.98 -14.68 2.96
N ASP A 173 7.97 -16.02 2.98
CA ASP A 173 8.93 -16.87 3.71
C ASP A 173 9.17 -16.44 5.17
N HIS A 174 8.10 -15.99 5.84
CA HIS A 174 8.08 -15.49 7.22
C HIS A 174 8.86 -14.19 7.46
N TRP A 175 9.22 -13.46 6.41
CA TRP A 175 9.86 -12.16 6.52
C TRP A 175 8.85 -11.02 6.42
N SER A 176 9.05 -9.98 7.21
CA SER A 176 8.36 -8.71 7.03
C SER A 176 9.30 -7.52 7.19
N VAL A 177 8.88 -6.38 6.64
CA VAL A 177 9.62 -5.10 6.73
C VAL A 177 8.64 -3.94 6.86
N VAL A 178 9.04 -2.86 7.51
CA VAL A 178 8.24 -1.63 7.51
C VAL A 178 8.47 -0.87 6.21
N ARG A 179 7.43 -0.73 5.40
CA ARG A 179 7.33 0.29 4.35
C ARG A 179 6.97 1.61 5.01
N THR A 180 7.92 2.55 5.02
CA THR A 180 7.70 3.87 5.61
C THR A 180 6.73 4.72 4.79
N ALA A 181 6.04 5.65 5.43
CA ALA A 181 5.12 6.60 4.81
C ALA A 181 5.71 7.30 3.56
N GLY A 182 4.84 7.54 2.58
CA GLY A 182 5.15 8.21 1.32
C GLY A 182 5.81 7.33 0.25
N LEU A 183 6.03 6.04 0.51
CA LEU A 183 6.61 5.11 -0.46
C LEU A 183 5.54 4.33 -1.23
N THR A 184 5.62 4.39 -2.55
CA THR A 184 4.90 3.51 -3.48
C THR A 184 5.51 2.11 -3.41
N ALA A 185 4.69 1.06 -3.31
CA ALA A 185 5.16 -0.32 -3.42
C ALA A 185 5.07 -0.82 -4.86
N GLY A 186 6.10 -1.55 -5.29
CA GLY A 186 6.14 -2.33 -6.52
C GLY A 186 6.62 -3.74 -6.21
N PHE A 187 5.82 -4.71 -6.60
CA PHE A 187 6.05 -6.14 -6.39
C PHE A 187 6.50 -6.73 -7.73
N ALA A 188 7.80 -6.91 -7.94
CA ALA A 188 8.32 -7.40 -9.22
C ALA A 188 9.54 -8.33 -9.03
N ASP A 189 9.59 -9.42 -9.78
CA ASP A 189 10.80 -10.22 -10.02
C ASP A 189 11.61 -10.63 -8.77
N GLY A 190 10.92 -11.06 -7.70
CA GLY A 190 11.59 -11.52 -6.47
C GLY A 190 12.17 -10.41 -5.59
N TYR A 191 11.80 -9.15 -5.85
CA TYR A 191 12.12 -8.01 -5.00
C TYR A 191 10.86 -7.19 -4.67
N ASP A 192 10.72 -6.86 -3.39
CA ASP A 192 9.79 -5.83 -2.93
C ASP A 192 10.48 -4.48 -2.99
N ARG A 193 9.96 -3.58 -3.82
CA ARG A 193 10.53 -2.24 -4.01
C ARG A 193 9.59 -1.17 -3.48
N PHE A 194 10.12 -0.28 -2.64
CA PHE A 194 9.42 0.86 -2.07
C PHE A 194 10.08 2.16 -2.53
N THR A 195 9.35 3.00 -3.27
CA THR A 195 9.93 4.14 -4.00
C THR A 195 9.22 5.45 -3.67
N ALA A 196 10.00 6.50 -3.43
CA ALA A 196 9.64 7.91 -3.48
C ALA A 196 10.63 8.64 -4.42
N PRO A 197 10.39 9.91 -4.80
CA PRO A 197 11.31 10.66 -5.65
C PRO A 197 12.75 10.71 -5.09
N ASP A 198 12.87 11.00 -3.79
CA ASP A 198 14.12 11.27 -3.08
C ASP A 198 14.80 10.02 -2.50
N ARG A 199 14.06 8.91 -2.36
CA ARG A 199 14.57 7.67 -1.76
C ARG A 199 13.91 6.40 -2.30
N THR A 200 14.62 5.28 -2.24
CA THR A 200 14.11 3.96 -2.63
C THR A 200 14.69 2.89 -1.72
N ALA A 201 13.89 1.89 -1.38
CA ALA A 201 14.33 0.65 -0.74
C ALA A 201 13.93 -0.54 -1.62
N ALA A 202 14.81 -1.51 -1.78
CA ALA A 202 14.54 -2.77 -2.44
C ALA A 202 14.95 -3.90 -1.49
N VAL A 203 14.03 -4.83 -1.22
CA VAL A 203 14.26 -5.97 -0.34
C VAL A 203 14.32 -7.23 -1.16
N SER A 204 15.21 -8.15 -0.76
CA SER A 204 15.34 -9.48 -1.35
C SER A 204 15.52 -10.52 -0.27
N LEU A 205 14.84 -11.64 -0.44
CA LEU A 205 15.04 -12.79 0.42
C LEU A 205 16.25 -13.59 -0.05
N LYS A 206 16.93 -14.23 0.91
CA LYS A 206 18.14 -15.03 0.74
C LYS A 206 17.94 -16.34 1.48
N LEU A 207 18.38 -17.41 0.84
CA LEU A 207 18.45 -18.73 1.46
C LEU A 207 19.89 -19.23 1.35
N ASP A 208 20.43 -19.69 2.46
CA ASP A 208 21.74 -20.31 2.51
C ASP A 208 21.68 -21.67 1.80
N ASP A 209 22.66 -21.91 0.94
CA ASP A 209 22.81 -23.16 0.19
C ASP A 209 23.57 -24.23 0.98
N VAL A 210 24.14 -23.86 2.14
CA VAL A 210 24.86 -24.78 3.02
C VAL A 210 24.11 -24.96 4.34
N PRO A 211 23.50 -26.14 4.56
CA PRO A 211 22.76 -26.42 5.79
C PRO A 211 23.60 -26.27 7.06
N GLY A 212 23.06 -25.56 8.05
CA GLY A 212 23.69 -25.38 9.36
C GLY A 212 24.89 -24.44 9.39
N ARG A 213 25.17 -23.72 8.30
CA ARG A 213 26.21 -22.68 8.29
C ARG A 213 25.81 -21.57 9.29
N PRO A 214 26.72 -21.14 10.18
CA PRO A 214 26.44 -20.04 11.10
C PRO A 214 26.16 -18.72 10.35
N PRO A 215 25.29 -17.84 10.86
CA PRO A 215 24.98 -16.56 10.21
C PRO A 215 26.21 -15.70 9.86
N ALA A 216 27.27 -15.75 10.67
CA ALA A 216 28.51 -15.04 10.39
C ALA A 216 29.22 -15.54 9.11
N ASP A 217 29.24 -16.85 8.90
CA ASP A 217 29.86 -17.46 7.72
C ASP A 217 28.97 -17.25 6.48
N PHE A 218 27.64 -17.29 6.67
CA PHE A 218 26.69 -16.96 5.61
C PHE A 218 26.87 -15.51 5.16
N LEU A 219 27.02 -14.58 6.10
CA LEU A 219 27.35 -13.19 5.80
C LEU A 219 28.65 -13.09 5.00
N THR A 220 29.71 -13.81 5.38
CA THR A 220 30.97 -13.80 4.63
C THR A 220 30.77 -14.24 3.18
N ALA A 221 29.93 -15.26 2.94
CA ALA A 221 29.58 -15.69 1.58
C ALA A 221 28.82 -14.58 0.81
N LEU A 222 27.84 -13.93 1.45
CA LEU A 222 27.06 -12.83 0.86
C LEU A 222 27.90 -11.59 0.54
N LEU A 223 28.94 -11.31 1.35
CA LEU A 223 29.85 -10.18 1.16
C LEU A 223 31.01 -10.49 0.22
N SER A 224 31.04 -11.67 -0.41
CA SER A 224 32.06 -12.00 -1.39
C SER A 224 32.04 -11.00 -2.56
N GLY A 225 33.12 -10.25 -2.73
CA GLY A 225 33.23 -9.20 -3.75
C GLY A 225 32.59 -7.85 -3.39
N ALA A 226 32.08 -7.69 -2.16
CA ALA A 226 31.61 -6.40 -1.66
C ALA A 226 32.77 -5.39 -1.52
N PRO A 227 32.51 -4.08 -1.70
CA PRO A 227 33.53 -3.05 -1.55
C PRO A 227 34.07 -2.99 -0.12
N ASP A 228 35.36 -2.70 0.02
CA ASP A 228 35.98 -2.43 1.32
C ASP A 228 35.63 -1.01 1.79
N THR A 229 34.67 -0.89 2.72
CA THR A 229 34.26 0.39 3.30
C THR A 229 35.00 0.75 4.59
N ARG A 230 34.97 2.01 4.99
CA ARG A 230 35.59 2.45 6.26
C ARG A 230 34.86 1.83 7.47
N PRO A 231 35.53 1.55 8.61
CA PRO A 231 34.86 1.03 9.81
C PRO A 231 33.68 1.88 10.30
N ALA A 232 33.77 3.21 10.16
CA ALA A 232 32.69 4.13 10.51
C ALA A 232 31.48 4.05 9.55
N GLN A 233 31.61 3.36 8.42
CA GLN A 233 30.56 3.12 7.42
C GLN A 233 30.03 1.69 7.46
N ARG A 234 30.15 1.02 8.61
CA ARG A 234 29.66 -0.33 8.83
C ARG A 234 28.92 -0.41 10.15
N LEU A 235 27.89 -1.25 10.21
CA LEU A 235 27.20 -1.64 11.42
C LEU A 235 27.14 -3.15 11.50
N ARG A 236 27.28 -3.67 12.71
CA ARG A 236 27.11 -5.10 13.02
C ARG A 236 26.37 -5.22 14.34
N GLU A 237 25.32 -6.03 14.36
CA GLU A 237 24.45 -6.26 15.51
C GLU A 237 24.20 -7.77 15.61
N GLU A 238 24.52 -8.39 16.74
CA GLU A 238 24.13 -9.77 17.03
C GLU A 238 22.71 -9.77 17.59
N LEU A 239 21.85 -10.67 17.12
CA LEU A 239 20.45 -10.75 17.53
C LEU A 239 20.26 -11.75 18.68
N PRO A 240 19.26 -11.55 19.58
CA PRO A 240 19.06 -12.42 20.74
C PRO A 240 18.74 -13.88 20.41
N ASP A 241 18.20 -14.15 19.23
CA ASP A 241 17.88 -15.47 18.70
C ASP A 241 19.11 -16.18 18.09
N GLY A 242 20.28 -15.56 18.13
CA GLY A 242 21.50 -16.05 17.48
C GLY A 242 21.65 -15.62 16.02
N GLY A 243 20.71 -14.80 15.50
CA GLY A 243 20.80 -14.18 14.20
C GLY A 243 21.84 -13.05 14.14
N LEU A 244 22.04 -12.50 12.95
CA LEU A 244 23.04 -11.48 12.69
C LEU A 244 22.48 -10.38 11.78
N ARG A 245 22.79 -9.14 12.14
CA ARG A 245 22.56 -7.95 11.33
C ARG A 245 23.89 -7.34 10.93
N TYR A 246 24.05 -7.07 9.65
CA TYR A 246 25.19 -6.33 9.13
C TYR A 246 24.77 -5.31 8.08
N ALA A 247 25.36 -4.13 8.12
CA ALA A 247 25.15 -3.13 7.08
C ALA A 247 26.43 -2.36 6.75
N PHE A 248 26.47 -1.80 5.55
CA PHE A 248 27.45 -0.80 5.16
C PHE A 248 26.81 0.22 4.20
N TRP A 249 27.43 1.38 4.05
CA TRP A 249 26.95 2.39 3.11
C TRP A 249 28.09 3.10 2.40
N LEU A 250 27.77 3.65 1.25
CA LEU A 250 28.66 4.38 0.37
C LEU A 250 28.10 5.78 0.13
N THR A 251 28.97 6.78 0.14
CA THR A 251 28.61 8.15 -0.25
C THR A 251 28.96 8.40 -1.71
N PRO A 252 28.40 9.44 -2.37
CA PRO A 252 28.74 9.78 -3.76
C PRO A 252 30.25 9.87 -4.02
N GLN A 253 31.05 10.27 -3.02
CA GLN A 253 32.51 10.34 -3.11
C GLN A 253 33.19 8.96 -3.12
N ASP A 254 32.60 7.95 -2.49
CA ASP A 254 33.16 6.60 -2.39
C ASP A 254 33.03 5.83 -3.73
N HIS A 255 31.97 6.06 -4.50
CA HIS A 255 31.65 5.27 -5.71
C HIS A 255 31.37 6.10 -6.98
N GLY A 256 31.39 7.43 -6.91
CA GLY A 256 31.26 8.33 -8.05
C GLY A 256 29.85 8.43 -8.67
N ARG A 257 28.81 7.88 -8.03
CA ARG A 257 27.41 8.04 -8.47
C ARG A 257 26.70 9.10 -7.62
N PRO A 258 25.62 9.75 -8.11
CA PRO A 258 25.07 10.94 -7.46
C PRO A 258 24.31 10.68 -6.15
N ARG A 259 23.85 9.45 -5.90
CA ARG A 259 23.04 9.10 -4.72
C ARG A 259 23.88 8.36 -3.69
N HIS A 260 23.51 8.48 -2.42
CA HIS A 260 23.99 7.63 -1.35
C HIS A 260 23.39 6.23 -1.48
N GLU A 261 24.18 5.21 -1.13
CA GLU A 261 23.79 3.81 -1.19
C GLU A 261 23.96 3.15 0.18
N PHE A 262 22.95 2.40 0.64
CA PHE A 262 22.99 1.63 1.88
C PHE A 262 22.65 0.17 1.58
N TYR A 263 23.46 -0.74 2.12
CA TYR A 263 23.31 -2.18 1.97
C TYR A 263 23.18 -2.80 3.36
N GLY A 264 22.07 -3.48 3.63
CA GLY A 264 21.81 -4.14 4.91
C GLY A 264 21.45 -5.61 4.71
N PHE A 265 21.87 -6.44 5.65
CA PHE A 265 21.57 -7.87 5.71
C PHE A 265 21.08 -8.21 7.12
N THR A 266 20.03 -9.01 7.20
CA THR A 266 19.49 -9.59 8.43
C THR A 266 19.39 -11.09 8.20
N LEU A 267 20.10 -11.88 9.00
CA LEU A 267 20.29 -13.31 8.82
C LEU A 267 19.79 -14.06 10.05
N HIS A 268 19.01 -15.11 9.84
CA HIS A 268 18.48 -15.98 10.89
C HIS A 268 19.27 -17.31 10.96
N PRO A 269 19.42 -17.94 12.14
CA PRO A 269 20.16 -19.20 12.28
C PRO A 269 19.63 -20.39 11.46
N SER A 270 18.38 -20.32 10.98
CA SER A 270 17.81 -21.34 10.09
C SER A 270 18.43 -21.36 8.69
N GLY A 271 19.29 -20.39 8.35
CA GLY A 271 19.82 -20.20 7.00
C GLY A 271 18.93 -19.31 6.12
N SER A 272 17.84 -18.76 6.66
CA SER A 272 17.05 -17.72 5.99
C SER A 272 17.64 -16.33 6.24
N GLY A 273 17.53 -15.44 5.27
CA GLY A 273 18.00 -14.06 5.41
C GLY A 273 17.22 -13.10 4.53
N ALA A 274 17.28 -11.82 4.87
CA ALA A 274 16.78 -10.73 4.05
C ALA A 274 17.88 -9.69 3.84
N GLY A 275 18.07 -9.29 2.58
CA GLY A 275 18.94 -8.19 2.17
C GLY A 275 18.11 -6.99 1.76
N ILE A 276 18.51 -5.79 2.18
CA ILE A 276 17.90 -4.53 1.77
C ILE A 276 18.94 -3.62 1.13
N PHE A 277 18.56 -3.02 0.01
CA PHE A 277 19.32 -1.98 -0.66
C PHE A 277 18.52 -0.69 -0.65
N CYS A 278 19.09 0.38 -0.12
CA CYS A 278 18.47 1.70 -0.14
C CYS A 278 19.31 2.68 -0.95
N THR A 279 18.64 3.57 -1.68
CA THR A 279 19.25 4.75 -2.31
C THR A 279 18.55 6.00 -1.84
N HIS A 280 19.29 7.08 -1.64
CA HIS A 280 18.74 8.36 -1.21
C HIS A 280 19.63 9.54 -1.66
N GLU A 281 19.04 10.72 -1.80
CA GLU A 281 19.75 11.92 -2.25
C GLU A 281 20.45 12.66 -1.10
N ASP A 282 19.76 12.84 0.03
CA ASP A 282 20.28 13.58 1.18
C ASP A 282 21.05 12.65 2.13
N PRO A 283 22.31 12.96 2.54
CA PRO A 283 23.04 12.19 3.55
C PRO A 283 22.28 11.99 4.87
N ALA A 284 21.43 12.95 5.29
CA ALA A 284 20.61 12.84 6.50
C ALA A 284 19.58 11.69 6.42
N THR A 285 19.28 11.21 5.22
CA THR A 285 18.35 10.09 4.98
C THR A 285 18.98 8.73 5.32
N LEU A 286 20.27 8.67 5.69
CA LEU A 286 20.92 7.46 6.17
C LEU A 286 20.21 6.87 7.40
N ASP A 287 19.73 7.73 8.31
CA ASP A 287 19.00 7.30 9.50
C ASP A 287 17.70 6.57 9.14
N TRP A 288 17.02 7.02 8.08
CA TRP A 288 15.85 6.32 7.54
C TRP A 288 16.25 4.94 7.00
N ALA A 289 17.31 4.84 6.19
CA ALA A 289 17.75 3.57 5.62
C ALA A 289 18.09 2.54 6.70
N GLN A 290 18.78 2.98 7.76
CA GLN A 290 19.10 2.15 8.92
C GLN A 290 17.84 1.71 9.69
N ARG A 291 16.85 2.59 9.89
CA ARG A 291 15.59 2.23 10.56
C ARG A 291 14.79 1.21 9.74
N THR A 292 14.67 1.43 8.43
CA THR A 292 13.98 0.50 7.53
C THR A 292 14.66 -0.87 7.54
N TRP A 293 16.00 -0.92 7.46
CA TRP A 293 16.75 -2.17 7.59
C TRP A 293 16.52 -2.87 8.93
N ARG A 294 16.58 -2.12 10.05
CA ARG A 294 16.32 -2.67 11.39
C ARG A 294 14.87 -3.12 11.60
N SER A 295 13.96 -2.78 10.70
CA SER A 295 12.57 -3.24 10.74
C SER A 295 12.37 -4.64 10.15
N LEU A 296 13.38 -5.20 9.46
CA LEU A 296 13.34 -6.56 8.95
C LEU A 296 13.20 -7.56 10.09
N THR A 297 12.13 -8.34 10.09
CA THR A 297 11.84 -9.36 11.09
C THR A 297 11.53 -10.69 10.44
N TYR A 298 11.95 -11.77 11.10
CA TYR A 298 11.66 -13.14 10.72
C TYR A 298 10.78 -13.77 11.81
N ASP A 299 9.59 -14.21 11.43
CA ASP A 299 8.60 -14.80 12.35
C ASP A 299 8.47 -16.32 12.15
N GLY A 300 9.44 -16.94 11.46
CA GLY A 300 9.46 -18.39 11.26
C GLY A 300 9.86 -19.13 12.53
N VAL A 301 9.31 -20.33 12.72
CA VAL A 301 9.66 -21.19 13.85
C VAL A 301 10.98 -21.91 13.56
N SER A 302 11.93 -21.81 14.48
CA SER A 302 13.22 -22.51 14.45
C SER A 302 13.12 -24.02 14.60
#